data_AF-A0A967TPC5-F1
#
_entry.id   AF-A0A967TPC5-F1
#
_cell.length_a   1.000
_cell.length_b   1.000
_cell.length_c   1.000
_cell.angle_alpha   90.00
_cell.angle_beta   90.00
_cell.angle_gamma   90.00
#
_symmetry.space_group_name_H-M   'P 1'
#
loop_
_entity.id
_entity.type
_entity.pdbx_description
1 polymer ?
#
loop_
_entity_poly.entity_id
_entity_poly.type
_entity_poly.pdbx_seq_one_letter_code
_entity_poly.pdbx_strand_id
1 'polypeptide(L)'
;ASDSLQGGTLPEKMTLRMRGMRLDVDSPLLAMFYRAQQARAATSQLACSPGQVLGPEHYKALGFDTLVMDSAMGFDFTGPSGGLRVFMDYAMRDKESIGMEAAVTGPTPSLRELMMRPQVLLTDLAVTYAVDPDFGERAVRHCAEASGMSPEQYAAAFASQDDAAFIEQMGFVPGPGIRAALERFIKAPGTVRIRAHPATPVDLATLAQYRPEDAIGLLGVTVTVNAKPVNDLSVRFASSPGGGALFGRLSESQGGPRASGPPDGGDERGQPRLVGRYRPVGAAALPEHIGQTVRIYTRDGKRREGRLARIHDGEAAVEHHVHGGTMTVLVALDEIRRAEVWLYGEP
;
A
#
# COMPACT_ATOMS: atom_id res chain seq x y z
N ALA A 1 -20.26 0.62 24.22
CA ALA A 1 -19.85 1.43 23.05
C ALA A 1 -20.77 2.63 22.78
N SER A 2 -22.02 2.63 23.27
CA SER A 2 -22.99 3.73 23.06
C SER A 2 -22.68 5.01 23.85
N ASP A 3 -22.07 4.90 25.05
CA ASP A 3 -21.92 6.05 25.96
C ASP A 3 -20.78 7.01 25.59
N SER A 4 -19.71 6.54 24.94
CA SER A 4 -18.57 7.41 24.58
C SER A 4 -18.89 8.37 23.44
N LEU A 5 -19.76 7.97 22.51
CA LEU A 5 -20.16 8.79 21.36
C LEU A 5 -21.02 10.00 21.77
N GLN A 6 -21.76 9.89 22.88
CA GLN A 6 -22.58 11.00 23.40
C GLN A 6 -21.76 12.04 24.18
N GLY A 7 -20.59 11.66 24.71
CA GLY A 7 -19.69 12.52 25.48
C GLY A 7 -18.63 13.26 24.66
N GLY A 8 -18.61 13.12 23.33
CA GLY A 8 -17.63 13.79 22.47
C GLY A 8 -16.19 13.26 22.61
N THR A 9 -16.00 12.12 23.28
CA THR A 9 -14.68 11.47 23.43
C THR A 9 -14.54 10.37 22.38
N LEU A 10 -13.43 10.39 21.63
CA LEU A 10 -13.13 9.31 20.67
C LEU A 10 -12.87 8.01 21.45
N PRO A 11 -13.40 6.86 21.00
CA PRO A 11 -12.99 5.58 21.57
C PRO A 11 -11.50 5.32 21.28
N GLU A 12 -10.82 4.55 22.14
CA GLU A 12 -9.44 4.16 21.87
C GLU A 12 -9.31 3.35 20.58
N LYS A 13 -10.33 2.55 20.25
CA LYS A 13 -10.35 1.74 19.03
C LYS A 13 -11.70 1.83 18.37
N MET A 14 -11.69 1.98 17.06
CA MET A 14 -12.89 1.91 16.24
C MET A 14 -12.61 1.12 14.98
N THR A 15 -13.56 0.29 14.57
CA THR A 15 -13.50 -0.39 13.29
C THR A 15 -14.89 -0.44 12.69
N LEU A 16 -15.02 0.07 11.48
CA LEU A 16 -16.18 -0.13 10.62
C LEU A 16 -15.86 -1.25 9.65
N ARG A 17 -16.76 -2.23 9.53
CA ARG A 17 -16.64 -3.32 8.55
C ARG A 17 -17.91 -3.41 7.73
N MET A 18 -17.74 -3.47 6.42
CA MET A 18 -18.78 -3.75 5.44
C MET A 18 -18.40 -5.02 4.72
N ARG A 19 -19.31 -5.99 4.65
CA ARG A 19 -19.06 -7.29 4.02
C ARG A 19 -20.14 -7.63 3.02
N GLY A 20 -19.73 -8.17 1.88
CA GLY A 20 -20.62 -8.66 0.85
C GLY A 20 -21.48 -7.57 0.22
N MET A 21 -20.98 -6.32 0.15
CA MET A 21 -21.70 -5.27 -0.56
C MET A 21 -21.75 -5.67 -2.04
N ARG A 22 -22.97 -5.86 -2.56
CA ARG A 22 -23.20 -6.22 -3.95
C ARG A 22 -23.57 -4.97 -4.72
N LEU A 23 -22.87 -4.72 -5.82
CA LEU A 23 -23.16 -3.62 -6.72
C LEU A 23 -23.26 -4.15 -8.13
N ASP A 24 -24.45 -4.02 -8.72
CA ASP A 24 -24.63 -4.41 -10.12
C ASP A 24 -23.88 -3.44 -11.03
N VAL A 25 -23.21 -3.97 -12.04
CA VAL A 25 -22.37 -3.20 -12.95
C VAL A 25 -23.20 -2.17 -13.73
N ASP A 26 -24.46 -2.50 -14.03
CA ASP A 26 -25.43 -1.61 -14.68
C ASP A 26 -26.13 -0.64 -13.71
N SER A 27 -25.71 -0.59 -12.44
CA SER A 27 -26.36 0.25 -11.43
C SER A 27 -26.16 1.74 -11.73
N PRO A 28 -27.23 2.58 -11.64
CA PRO A 28 -27.11 4.04 -11.74
C PRO A 28 -26.13 4.64 -10.71
N LEU A 29 -26.00 4.01 -9.53
CA LEU A 29 -25.06 4.44 -8.50
C LEU A 29 -23.62 4.27 -8.94
N LEU A 30 -23.30 3.13 -9.55
CA LEU A 30 -21.96 2.86 -10.07
C LEU A 30 -21.65 3.79 -11.25
N ALA A 31 -22.59 3.94 -12.19
CA ALA A 31 -22.46 4.87 -13.29
C ALA A 31 -22.22 6.33 -12.82
N MET A 32 -22.93 6.76 -11.77
CA MET A 32 -22.72 8.08 -11.17
C MET A 32 -21.33 8.23 -10.54
N PHE A 33 -20.86 7.21 -9.80
CA PHE A 33 -19.54 7.21 -9.19
C PHE A 33 -18.43 7.32 -10.26
N TYR A 34 -18.52 6.54 -11.33
CA TYR A 34 -17.55 6.61 -12.43
C TYR A 34 -17.62 7.91 -13.20
N ARG A 35 -18.81 8.45 -13.48
CA ARG A 35 -18.93 9.78 -14.10
C ARG A 35 -18.32 10.87 -13.24
N ALA A 36 -18.45 10.80 -11.92
CA ALA A 36 -17.83 11.76 -11.01
C ALA A 36 -16.29 11.63 -10.98
N GLN A 37 -15.75 10.42 -11.15
CA GLN A 37 -14.31 10.18 -11.33
C GLN A 37 -13.81 10.66 -12.70
N GLN A 38 -14.48 10.28 -13.79
CA GLN A 38 -14.14 10.67 -15.16
C GLN A 38 -14.33 12.17 -15.40
N ALA A 39 -15.31 12.83 -14.78
CA ALA A 39 -15.43 14.29 -14.83
C ALA A 39 -14.22 15.01 -14.19
N ARG A 40 -13.43 14.30 -13.38
CA ARG A 40 -12.16 14.77 -12.81
C ARG A 40 -10.93 14.25 -13.55
N ALA A 41 -11.08 13.24 -14.41
CA ALA A 41 -10.03 12.63 -15.21
C ALA A 41 -10.40 12.73 -16.70
N ALA A 42 -9.86 13.73 -17.39
CA ALA A 42 -10.10 13.86 -18.82
C ALA A 42 -9.24 12.84 -19.63
N THR A 43 -9.51 12.82 -20.93
CA THR A 43 -9.29 11.76 -21.91
C THR A 43 -7.90 11.10 -21.93
N SER A 44 -7.77 9.92 -21.29
CA SER A 44 -6.74 8.95 -21.64
C SER A 44 -6.87 8.56 -23.12
N GLN A 45 -5.76 8.60 -23.87
CA GLN A 45 -5.71 8.11 -25.25
C GLN A 45 -5.78 6.58 -25.35
N LEU A 46 -5.47 5.88 -24.25
CA LEU A 46 -5.63 4.43 -24.17
C LEU A 46 -7.07 4.10 -23.74
N ALA A 47 -7.69 3.16 -24.45
CA ALA A 47 -9.07 2.74 -24.25
C ALA A 47 -9.35 2.20 -22.84
N CYS A 48 -8.30 1.77 -22.13
CA CYS A 48 -8.34 1.48 -20.71
C CYS A 48 -7.09 2.03 -20.01
N SER A 49 -7.17 2.24 -18.70
CA SER A 49 -6.01 2.38 -17.83
C SER A 49 -6.03 1.28 -16.77
N PRO A 50 -5.10 0.31 -16.76
CA PRO A 50 -5.08 -0.80 -15.80
C PRO A 50 -4.71 -0.37 -14.37
N GLY A 51 -4.30 0.89 -14.19
CA GLY A 51 -4.03 1.50 -12.88
C GLY A 51 -5.18 2.36 -12.35
N GLN A 52 -6.24 2.55 -13.14
CA GLN A 52 -7.50 3.14 -12.70
C GLN A 52 -8.56 2.05 -12.69
N VAL A 53 -9.52 2.18 -11.78
CA VAL A 53 -10.62 1.22 -11.67
C VAL A 53 -11.27 1.08 -13.04
N LEU A 54 -11.31 -0.13 -13.60
CA LEU A 54 -11.97 -0.39 -14.89
C LEU A 54 -13.38 0.21 -14.86
N GLY A 55 -13.76 0.97 -15.87
CA GLY A 55 -15.13 1.50 -15.96
C GLY A 55 -16.18 0.38 -15.99
N PRO A 56 -17.45 0.69 -15.69
CA PRO A 56 -18.54 -0.29 -15.70
C PRO A 56 -18.67 -1.02 -17.04
N GLU A 57 -18.45 -0.31 -18.15
CA GLU A 57 -18.44 -0.88 -19.50
C GLU A 57 -17.42 -2.02 -19.66
N HIS A 58 -16.23 -1.86 -19.07
CA HIS A 58 -15.18 -2.86 -19.13
C HIS A 58 -15.46 -4.06 -18.23
N TYR A 59 -16.02 -3.85 -17.03
CA TYR A 59 -16.47 -4.95 -16.18
C TYR A 59 -17.53 -5.81 -16.87
N LYS A 60 -18.49 -5.16 -17.54
CA LYS A 60 -19.53 -5.86 -18.31
C LYS A 60 -18.95 -6.62 -19.50
N ALA A 61 -18.04 -6.01 -20.25
CA ALA A 61 -17.37 -6.68 -21.38
C ALA A 61 -16.54 -7.89 -20.94
N LEU A 62 -16.03 -7.88 -19.71
CA LEU A 62 -15.31 -9.00 -19.09
C LEU A 62 -16.24 -10.08 -18.49
N GLY A 63 -17.57 -9.92 -18.62
CA GLY A 63 -18.58 -10.88 -18.16
C GLY A 63 -18.93 -10.76 -16.68
N PHE A 64 -18.70 -9.60 -16.06
CA PHE A 64 -19.13 -9.33 -14.69
C PHE A 64 -20.43 -8.53 -14.65
N ASP A 65 -21.46 -9.09 -14.02
CA ASP A 65 -22.75 -8.42 -13.82
C ASP A 65 -22.89 -7.81 -12.43
N THR A 66 -22.21 -8.40 -11.44
CA THR A 66 -22.21 -7.91 -10.05
C THR A 66 -20.80 -7.89 -9.48
N LEU A 67 -20.46 -6.77 -8.83
CA LEU A 67 -19.25 -6.61 -8.04
C LEU A 67 -19.57 -6.88 -6.57
N VAL A 68 -18.74 -7.71 -5.92
CA VAL A 68 -18.87 -8.01 -4.49
C VAL A 68 -17.68 -7.40 -3.77
N MET A 69 -17.97 -6.47 -2.86
CA MET A 69 -16.98 -5.66 -2.18
C MET A 69 -17.03 -5.92 -0.68
N ASP A 70 -15.85 -6.13 -0.10
CA ASP A 70 -15.61 -6.18 1.33
C ASP A 70 -14.72 -4.97 1.68
N SER A 71 -15.05 -4.24 2.75
CA SER A 71 -14.19 -3.16 3.24
C SER A 71 -14.13 -3.12 4.76
N ALA A 72 -12.97 -2.73 5.28
CA ALA A 72 -12.77 -2.46 6.68
C ALA A 72 -11.95 -1.18 6.82
N MET A 73 -12.35 -0.31 7.73
CA MET A 73 -11.53 0.85 8.09
C MET A 73 -11.57 1.01 9.59
N GLY A 74 -10.47 1.45 10.17
CA GLY A 74 -10.42 1.62 11.60
C GLY A 74 -9.20 2.37 12.06
N PHE A 75 -9.21 2.65 13.34
CA PHE A 75 -8.08 3.26 14.02
C PHE A 75 -7.89 2.68 15.41
N ASP A 76 -6.67 2.79 15.90
CA ASP A 76 -6.23 2.41 17.24
C ASP A 76 -5.39 3.55 17.81
N PHE A 77 -5.83 4.08 18.95
CA PHE A 77 -5.27 5.22 19.63
C PHE A 77 -4.61 4.78 20.94
N THR A 78 -3.32 5.10 21.10
CA THR A 78 -2.52 4.64 22.25
C THR A 78 -2.37 5.70 23.35
N GLY A 79 -3.48 6.13 23.97
CA GLY A 79 -3.45 6.97 25.17
C GLY A 79 -2.97 8.43 24.98
N PRO A 80 -3.00 9.28 26.03
CA PRO A 80 -3.00 10.75 25.92
C PRO A 80 -1.76 11.44 25.31
N SER A 81 -0.68 10.69 25.12
CA SER A 81 0.58 11.15 24.51
C SER A 81 0.99 10.28 23.31
N GLY A 82 0.13 9.35 22.88
CA GLY A 82 0.51 8.24 22.02
C GLY A 82 0.01 8.30 20.59
N GLY A 83 0.56 7.36 19.82
CA GLY A 83 0.37 7.26 18.39
C GLY A 83 -1.03 6.81 17.99
N LEU A 84 -1.42 7.23 16.79
CA LEU A 84 -2.61 6.81 16.09
C LEU A 84 -2.18 5.86 14.98
N ARG A 85 -2.70 4.64 15.00
CA ARG A 85 -2.61 3.72 13.87
C ARG A 85 -3.94 3.73 13.14
N VAL A 86 -3.92 3.97 11.83
CA VAL A 86 -5.08 3.91 10.96
C VAL A 86 -4.89 2.75 10.00
N PHE A 87 -5.95 2.01 9.72
CA PHE A 87 -5.94 0.99 8.66
C PHE A 87 -7.18 1.10 7.79
N MET A 88 -7.03 0.70 6.54
CA MET A 88 -8.09 0.58 5.56
C MET A 88 -7.80 -0.65 4.68
N ASP A 89 -8.73 -1.59 4.69
CA ASP A 89 -8.75 -2.73 3.78
C ASP A 89 -9.96 -2.57 2.85
N TYR A 90 -9.73 -2.86 1.57
CA TYR A 90 -10.74 -2.94 0.54
C TYR A 90 -10.43 -4.16 -0.32
N ALA A 91 -11.44 -4.95 -0.63
CA ALA A 91 -11.32 -6.06 -1.55
C ALA A 91 -12.55 -6.14 -2.45
N MET A 92 -12.31 -6.17 -3.76
CA MET A 92 -13.28 -6.62 -4.73
C MET A 92 -13.01 -8.09 -5.03
N ARG A 93 -13.97 -8.94 -4.69
CA ARG A 93 -13.79 -10.38 -4.69
C ARG A 93 -13.34 -10.90 -6.06
N ASP A 94 -12.29 -11.72 -6.03
CA ASP A 94 -11.66 -12.37 -7.18
C ASP A 94 -11.15 -11.39 -8.26
N LYS A 95 -10.80 -10.15 -7.86
CA LYS A 95 -10.37 -9.08 -8.77
C LYS A 95 -9.19 -8.30 -8.22
N GLU A 96 -9.41 -7.54 -7.15
CA GLU A 96 -8.38 -6.66 -6.62
C GLU A 96 -8.58 -6.40 -5.12
N SER A 97 -7.51 -5.98 -4.46
CA SER A 97 -7.54 -5.55 -3.06
C SER A 97 -6.54 -4.43 -2.81
N ILE A 98 -6.90 -3.56 -1.88
CA ILE A 98 -6.07 -2.47 -1.38
C ILE A 98 -6.04 -2.60 0.14
N GLY A 99 -4.84 -2.73 0.70
CA GLY A 99 -4.59 -2.60 2.14
C GLY A 99 -3.73 -1.37 2.38
N MET A 100 -4.13 -0.54 3.32
CA MET A 100 -3.38 0.63 3.78
C MET A 100 -3.28 0.61 5.29
N GLU A 101 -2.07 0.82 5.80
CA GLU A 101 -1.79 1.01 7.21
C GLU A 101 -0.90 2.25 7.37
N ALA A 102 -1.26 3.13 8.30
CA ALA A 102 -0.47 4.30 8.63
C ALA A 102 -0.32 4.39 10.15
N ALA A 103 0.88 4.70 10.62
CA ALA A 103 1.14 5.06 12.01
C ALA A 103 1.62 6.50 12.07
N VAL A 104 0.99 7.28 12.93
CA VAL A 104 1.34 8.67 13.20
C VAL A 104 1.49 8.90 14.69
N THR A 105 2.31 9.87 15.07
CA THR A 105 2.51 10.31 16.46
C THR A 105 2.28 11.81 16.59
N GLY A 106 1.90 12.31 17.75
CA GLY A 106 1.63 13.73 17.97
C GLY A 106 0.70 13.99 19.17
N PRO A 107 0.57 15.25 19.61
CA PRO A 107 -0.34 15.60 20.69
C PRO A 107 -1.77 15.26 20.30
N THR A 108 -2.47 14.55 21.17
CA THR A 108 -3.81 14.01 20.91
C THR A 108 -4.84 15.13 20.80
N PRO A 109 -5.35 15.45 19.61
CA PRO A 109 -6.35 16.47 19.49
C PRO A 109 -7.73 15.85 19.71
N SER A 110 -8.68 16.64 20.19
CA SER A 110 -10.11 16.32 19.99
C SER A 110 -10.38 16.08 18.49
N LEU A 111 -11.46 15.35 18.12
CA LEU A 111 -11.82 15.15 16.71
C LEU A 111 -11.88 16.48 15.92
N ARG A 112 -12.32 17.54 16.60
CA ARG A 112 -12.36 18.91 16.08
C ARG A 112 -10.98 19.45 15.75
N GLU A 113 -9.99 19.25 16.60
CA GLU A 113 -8.63 19.72 16.36
C GLU A 113 -7.90 18.88 15.29
N LEU A 114 -8.15 17.56 15.24
CA LEU A 114 -7.62 16.71 14.16
C LEU A 114 -8.13 17.18 12.78
N MET A 115 -9.41 17.60 12.70
CA MET A 115 -9.99 18.17 11.48
C MET A 115 -9.51 19.60 11.16
N MET A 116 -9.11 20.39 12.17
CA MET A 116 -8.73 21.80 11.98
C MET A 116 -7.23 22.01 11.79
N ARG A 117 -6.39 21.25 12.51
CA ARG A 117 -4.92 21.35 12.52
C ARG A 117 -4.29 19.99 12.85
N PRO A 118 -4.15 19.08 11.88
CA PRO A 118 -3.49 17.80 12.10
C PRO A 118 -1.99 18.03 12.34
N GLN A 119 -1.57 18.15 13.60
CA GLN A 119 -0.15 18.12 14.00
C GLN A 119 0.29 16.66 14.21
N VAL A 120 0.17 15.85 13.16
CA VAL A 120 0.50 14.43 13.19
C VAL A 120 1.78 14.18 12.39
N LEU A 121 2.72 13.48 13.02
CA LEU A 121 4.00 13.10 12.43
C LEU A 121 3.89 11.67 11.93
N LEU A 122 4.11 11.45 10.64
CA LEU A 122 4.13 10.12 10.05
C LEU A 122 5.37 9.34 10.52
N THR A 123 5.16 8.14 11.05
CA THR A 123 6.24 7.21 11.42
C THR A 123 6.30 6.01 10.49
N ASP A 124 5.14 5.55 10.01
CA ASP A 124 5.04 4.42 9.10
C ASP A 124 3.86 4.58 8.14
N LEU A 125 4.06 4.16 6.89
CA LEU A 125 3.01 3.94 5.91
C LEU A 125 3.29 2.62 5.19
N ALA A 126 2.28 1.79 5.04
CA ALA A 126 2.32 0.63 4.17
C ALA A 126 1.05 0.61 3.32
N VAL A 127 1.23 0.58 2.00
CA VAL A 127 0.14 0.39 1.04
C VAL A 127 0.45 -0.86 0.23
N THR A 128 -0.52 -1.77 0.15
CA THR A 128 -0.45 -2.97 -0.68
C THR A 128 -1.63 -2.95 -1.63
N TYR A 129 -1.36 -2.93 -2.92
CA TYR A 129 -2.34 -3.14 -3.97
C TYR A 129 -2.08 -4.50 -4.60
N ALA A 130 -3.11 -5.34 -4.69
CA ALA A 130 -3.00 -6.65 -5.31
C ALA A 130 -4.13 -6.85 -6.32
N VAL A 131 -3.77 -7.37 -7.49
CA VAL A 131 -4.69 -7.76 -8.55
C VAL A 131 -4.64 -9.27 -8.69
N ASP A 132 -5.80 -9.89 -8.75
CA ASP A 132 -5.97 -11.30 -9.06
C ASP A 132 -5.41 -11.57 -10.48
N PRO A 133 -4.46 -12.51 -10.65
CA PRO A 133 -3.82 -12.74 -11.94
C PRO A 133 -4.80 -13.05 -13.07
N ASP A 134 -5.81 -13.88 -12.83
CA ASP A 134 -6.78 -14.30 -13.85
C ASP A 134 -7.68 -13.12 -14.28
N PHE A 135 -8.04 -12.24 -13.32
CA PHE A 135 -8.72 -10.99 -13.65
C PHE A 135 -7.81 -10.03 -14.42
N GLY A 136 -6.58 -9.82 -13.94
CA GLY A 136 -5.63 -8.90 -14.54
C GLY A 136 -5.28 -9.27 -15.98
N GLU A 137 -5.00 -10.54 -16.26
CA GLU A 137 -4.70 -11.02 -17.62
C GLU A 137 -5.87 -10.80 -18.57
N ARG A 138 -7.10 -11.09 -18.13
CA ARG A 138 -8.32 -10.84 -18.92
C ARG A 138 -8.51 -9.35 -19.19
N ALA A 139 -8.30 -8.50 -18.18
CA ALA A 139 -8.41 -7.06 -18.31
C ALA A 139 -7.40 -6.52 -19.32
N VAL A 140 -6.13 -6.91 -19.21
CA VAL A 140 -5.07 -6.47 -20.13
C VAL A 140 -5.36 -6.92 -21.56
N ARG A 141 -5.77 -8.18 -21.75
CA ARG A 141 -6.16 -8.67 -23.08
C ARG A 141 -7.31 -7.88 -23.67
N HIS A 142 -8.39 -7.67 -22.90
CA HIS A 142 -9.54 -6.89 -23.35
C HIS A 142 -9.14 -5.47 -23.76
N CYS A 143 -8.28 -4.82 -22.97
CA CYS A 143 -7.84 -3.46 -23.22
C CYS A 143 -6.86 -3.33 -24.40
N ALA A 144 -6.02 -4.34 -24.60
CA ALA A 144 -5.16 -4.45 -25.77
C ALA A 144 -6.01 -4.63 -27.05
N GLU A 145 -6.98 -5.55 -27.02
CA GLU A 145 -7.92 -5.79 -28.13
C GLU A 145 -8.73 -4.53 -28.47
N ALA A 146 -9.27 -3.84 -27.46
CA ALA A 146 -10.00 -2.58 -27.64
C ALA A 146 -9.13 -1.46 -28.25
N SER A 147 -7.81 -1.53 -28.04
CA SER A 147 -6.83 -0.58 -28.60
C SER A 147 -6.22 -1.06 -29.92
N GLY A 148 -6.63 -2.23 -30.45
CA GLY A 148 -6.05 -2.83 -31.66
C GLY A 148 -4.58 -3.26 -31.51
N MET A 149 -4.13 -3.54 -30.29
CA MET A 149 -2.76 -3.87 -29.94
C MET A 149 -2.64 -5.31 -29.42
N SER A 150 -1.43 -5.88 -29.47
CA SER A 150 -1.10 -7.05 -28.64
C SER A 150 -0.95 -6.65 -27.16
N PRO A 151 -1.12 -7.59 -26.20
CA PRO A 151 -0.89 -7.32 -24.79
C PRO A 151 0.50 -6.71 -24.50
N GLU A 152 1.53 -7.16 -25.20
CA GLU A 152 2.90 -6.68 -25.04
C GLU A 152 3.05 -5.23 -25.54
N GLN A 153 2.46 -4.92 -26.70
CA GLN A 153 2.45 -3.55 -27.25
C GLN A 153 1.65 -2.62 -26.34
N TYR A 154 0.51 -3.07 -25.83
CA TYR A 154 -0.32 -2.30 -24.93
C TYR A 154 0.40 -1.98 -23.62
N ALA A 155 1.07 -2.96 -23.01
CA ALA A 155 1.85 -2.74 -21.80
C ALA A 155 3.00 -1.73 -22.01
N ALA A 156 3.71 -1.85 -23.15
CA ALA A 156 4.76 -0.90 -23.52
C ALA A 156 4.20 0.51 -23.75
N ALA A 157 3.12 0.63 -24.52
CA ALA A 157 2.45 1.90 -24.80
C ALA A 157 1.94 2.58 -23.52
N PHE A 158 1.40 1.81 -22.57
CA PHE A 158 0.96 2.35 -21.29
C PHE A 158 2.12 2.94 -20.48
N ALA A 159 3.25 2.25 -20.42
CA ALA A 159 4.43 2.71 -19.70
C ALA A 159 5.16 3.88 -20.39
N SER A 160 4.99 4.01 -21.70
CA SER A 160 5.59 5.07 -22.52
C SER A 160 4.63 6.22 -22.84
N GLN A 161 3.51 6.36 -22.11
CA GLN A 161 2.61 7.49 -22.28
C GLN A 161 3.34 8.83 -22.10
N ASP A 162 2.80 9.86 -22.76
CA ASP A 162 3.32 11.21 -22.64
C ASP A 162 3.15 11.76 -21.22
N ASP A 163 4.04 12.67 -20.83
CA ASP A 163 4.02 13.31 -19.52
C ASP A 163 2.66 13.96 -19.18
N ALA A 164 1.98 14.52 -20.19
CA ALA A 164 0.65 15.10 -20.02
C ALA A 164 -0.38 14.05 -19.57
N ALA A 165 -0.38 12.87 -20.17
CA ALA A 165 -1.28 11.77 -19.80
C ALA A 165 -0.97 11.27 -18.38
N PHE A 166 0.30 11.19 -17.98
CA PHE A 166 0.66 10.80 -16.62
C PHE A 166 0.28 11.85 -15.58
N ILE A 167 0.48 13.14 -15.88
CA ILE A 167 0.01 14.24 -15.04
C ILE A 167 -1.51 14.17 -14.86
N GLU A 168 -2.24 13.91 -15.93
CA GLU A 168 -3.70 13.81 -15.91
C GLU A 168 -4.19 12.60 -15.10
N GLN A 169 -3.55 11.44 -15.26
CA GLN A 169 -3.99 10.19 -14.62
C GLN A 169 -3.51 10.04 -13.17
N MET A 170 -2.31 10.52 -12.86
CA MET A 170 -1.63 10.28 -11.59
C MET A 170 -1.24 11.57 -10.84
N GLY A 171 -1.30 12.74 -11.48
CA GLY A 171 -0.86 14.01 -10.90
C GLY A 171 0.66 14.24 -10.95
N PHE A 172 1.41 13.25 -11.43
CA PHE A 172 2.87 13.30 -11.56
C PHE A 172 3.33 12.48 -12.77
N VAL A 173 4.53 12.80 -13.25
CA VAL A 173 5.25 12.06 -14.28
C VAL A 173 6.18 11.06 -13.62
N PRO A 174 5.99 9.75 -13.82
CA PRO A 174 6.92 8.74 -13.34
C PRO A 174 8.23 8.77 -14.13
N GLY A 175 9.35 8.60 -13.44
CA GLY A 175 10.66 8.38 -14.05
C GLY A 175 10.84 6.98 -14.61
N PRO A 176 12.01 6.69 -15.21
CA PRO A 176 12.28 5.44 -15.92
C PRO A 176 12.04 4.17 -15.07
N GLY A 177 12.43 4.18 -13.80
CA GLY A 177 12.25 3.04 -12.90
C GLY A 177 10.80 2.68 -12.64
N ILE A 178 9.97 3.69 -12.34
CA ILE A 178 8.53 3.52 -12.13
C ILE A 178 7.84 3.10 -13.43
N ARG A 179 8.18 3.71 -14.58
CA ARG A 179 7.64 3.31 -15.89
C ARG A 179 7.94 1.84 -16.21
N ALA A 180 9.18 1.41 -16.02
CA ALA A 180 9.57 0.01 -16.20
C ALA A 180 8.85 -0.93 -15.21
N ALA A 181 8.52 -0.47 -14.00
CA ALA A 181 7.76 -1.22 -13.02
C ALA A 181 6.28 -1.35 -13.42
N LEU A 182 5.68 -0.28 -13.94
CA LEU A 182 4.32 -0.27 -14.50
C LEU A 182 4.20 -1.23 -15.68
N GLU A 183 5.14 -1.21 -16.62
CA GLU A 183 5.15 -2.14 -17.76
C GLU A 183 5.17 -3.60 -17.29
N ARG A 184 6.04 -3.92 -16.32
CA ARG A 184 6.12 -5.27 -15.73
C ARG A 184 4.84 -5.67 -15.02
N PHE A 185 4.21 -4.74 -14.31
CA PHE A 185 2.95 -5.00 -13.61
C PHE A 185 1.82 -5.30 -14.59
N ILE A 186 1.74 -4.57 -15.71
CA ILE A 186 0.71 -4.80 -16.74
C ILE A 186 0.95 -6.14 -17.44
N LYS A 187 2.22 -6.49 -17.73
CA LYS A 187 2.56 -7.79 -18.34
C LYS A 187 2.29 -8.98 -17.42
N ALA A 188 2.46 -8.79 -16.11
CA ALA A 188 2.26 -9.82 -15.10
C ALA A 188 1.58 -9.19 -13.87
N PRO A 189 0.24 -9.09 -13.88
CA PRO A 189 -0.52 -8.57 -12.75
C PRO A 189 -0.22 -9.35 -11.47
N GLY A 190 -0.27 -8.66 -10.34
CA GLY A 190 0.09 -9.24 -9.06
C GLY A 190 0.07 -8.20 -7.96
N THR A 191 1.19 -8.03 -7.25
CA THR A 191 1.22 -7.18 -6.05
C THR A 191 2.17 -5.99 -6.22
N VAL A 192 1.65 -4.80 -5.94
CA VAL A 192 2.42 -3.57 -5.71
C VAL A 192 2.42 -3.28 -4.22
N ARG A 193 3.59 -3.05 -3.64
CA ARG A 193 3.71 -2.66 -2.23
C ARG A 193 4.59 -1.43 -2.11
N ILE A 194 4.03 -0.41 -1.48
CA ILE A 194 4.67 0.87 -1.18
C ILE A 194 4.83 0.93 0.33
N ARG A 195 6.02 1.28 0.81
CA ARG A 195 6.23 1.57 2.23
C ARG A 195 6.95 2.90 2.38
N ALA A 196 6.56 3.68 3.37
CA ALA A 196 7.34 4.82 3.85
C ALA A 196 7.68 4.55 5.32
N HIS A 197 8.97 4.68 5.65
CA HIS A 197 9.48 4.56 6.99
C HIS A 197 10.57 5.61 7.16
N PRO A 198 10.18 6.88 7.39
CA PRO A 198 11.15 7.96 7.51
C PRO A 198 12.06 7.72 8.73
N ALA A 199 13.34 8.08 8.60
CA ALA A 199 14.31 7.92 9.69
C ALA A 199 13.96 8.74 10.94
N THR A 200 13.24 9.85 10.75
CA THR A 200 12.67 10.69 11.81
C THR A 200 11.20 10.96 11.50
N PRO A 201 10.29 11.01 12.49
CA PRO A 201 8.88 11.29 12.24
C PRO A 201 8.69 12.58 11.40
N VAL A 202 7.90 12.50 10.34
CA VAL A 202 7.74 13.60 9.37
C VAL A 202 6.39 14.29 9.54
N ASP A 203 6.40 15.60 9.71
CA ASP A 203 5.17 16.40 9.65
C ASP A 203 4.66 16.46 8.20
N LEU A 204 3.50 15.84 7.96
CA LEU A 204 2.85 15.80 6.65
C LEU A 204 2.48 17.20 6.14
N ALA A 205 2.26 18.18 7.01
CA ALA A 205 2.00 19.57 6.60
C ALA A 205 3.26 20.23 6.02
N THR A 206 4.45 19.82 6.47
CA THR A 206 5.72 20.34 5.95
C THR A 206 6.12 19.68 4.63
N LEU A 207 5.65 18.46 4.34
CA LEU A 207 5.90 17.78 3.05
C LEU A 207 5.47 18.61 1.85
N ALA A 208 4.40 19.39 1.99
CA ALA A 208 3.92 20.32 0.95
C ALA A 208 4.96 21.35 0.52
N GLN A 209 5.96 21.61 1.37
CA GLN A 209 7.01 22.63 1.18
C GLN A 209 8.27 22.05 0.54
N TYR A 210 8.43 20.73 0.55
CA TYR A 210 9.55 20.06 -0.10
C TYR A 210 9.31 19.90 -1.59
N ARG A 211 10.39 19.86 -2.37
CA ARG A 211 10.28 19.38 -3.74
C ARG A 211 9.91 17.90 -3.68
N PRO A 212 9.03 17.40 -4.56
CA PRO A 212 8.57 16.02 -4.47
C PRO A 212 9.68 14.97 -4.56
N GLU A 213 10.76 15.27 -5.29
CA GLU A 213 11.93 14.42 -5.41
C GLU A 213 12.65 14.26 -4.06
N ASP A 214 12.69 15.34 -3.27
CA ASP A 214 13.30 15.33 -1.92
C ASP A 214 12.36 14.64 -0.90
N ALA A 215 11.04 14.75 -1.10
CA ALA A 215 10.04 14.14 -0.22
C ALA A 215 10.11 12.61 -0.21
N ILE A 216 10.39 11.97 -1.35
CA ILE A 216 10.54 10.50 -1.46
C ILE A 216 11.70 10.01 -0.60
N GLY A 217 12.83 10.72 -0.64
CA GLY A 217 14.01 10.41 0.19
C GLY A 217 13.74 10.62 1.67
N LEU A 218 13.12 11.76 2.03
CA LEU A 218 12.77 12.08 3.42
C LEU A 218 11.84 11.03 4.05
N LEU A 219 10.89 10.53 3.26
CA LEU A 219 9.92 9.53 3.68
C LEU A 219 10.48 8.10 3.72
N GLY A 220 11.71 7.87 3.22
CA GLY A 220 12.28 6.53 3.12
C GLY A 220 11.40 5.60 2.28
N VAL A 221 10.84 6.10 1.17
CA VAL A 221 9.88 5.34 0.38
C VAL A 221 10.56 4.17 -0.32
N THR A 222 9.97 2.99 -0.20
CA THR A 222 10.34 1.80 -0.97
C THR A 222 9.14 1.28 -1.72
N VAL A 223 9.37 0.85 -2.97
CA VAL A 223 8.33 0.26 -3.81
C VAL A 223 8.80 -1.09 -4.32
N THR A 224 7.91 -2.08 -4.25
CA THR A 224 8.12 -3.40 -4.84
C THR A 224 6.95 -3.77 -5.74
N VAL A 225 7.24 -4.34 -6.90
CA VAL A 225 6.26 -4.91 -7.82
C VAL A 225 6.58 -6.38 -7.99
N ASN A 226 5.67 -7.27 -7.63
CA ASN A 226 5.86 -8.73 -7.62
C ASN A 226 7.17 -9.12 -6.90
N ALA A 227 7.36 -8.56 -5.70
CA ALA A 227 8.56 -8.68 -4.86
C ALA A 227 9.88 -8.15 -5.47
N LYS A 228 9.87 -7.58 -6.68
CA LYS A 228 11.04 -6.93 -7.28
C LYS A 228 11.10 -5.46 -6.87
N PRO A 229 12.21 -4.98 -6.29
CA PRO A 229 12.35 -3.58 -5.91
C PRO A 229 12.37 -2.67 -7.13
N VAL A 230 11.78 -1.49 -6.98
CA VAL A 230 11.88 -0.38 -7.93
C VAL A 230 12.93 0.58 -7.39
N ASN A 231 14.12 0.58 -7.99
CA ASN A 231 15.27 1.32 -7.47
C ASN A 231 15.25 2.81 -7.83
N ASP A 232 14.62 3.15 -8.95
CA ASP A 232 14.45 4.55 -9.38
C ASP A 232 12.98 4.94 -9.16
N LEU A 233 12.77 5.73 -8.11
CA LEU A 233 11.48 6.30 -7.71
C LEU A 233 11.34 7.77 -8.12
N SER A 234 12.13 8.23 -9.09
CA SER A 234 12.02 9.62 -9.55
C SER A 234 10.62 9.92 -10.07
N VAL A 235 10.10 11.07 -9.69
CA VAL A 235 8.79 11.58 -10.10
C VAL A 235 8.93 13.07 -10.35
N ARG A 236 8.13 13.62 -11.27
CA ARG A 236 8.02 15.06 -11.50
C ARG A 236 6.56 15.46 -11.44
N PHE A 237 6.18 16.30 -10.49
CA PHE A 237 4.78 16.73 -10.38
C PHE A 237 4.47 17.82 -11.40
N ALA A 238 3.19 17.94 -11.77
CA ALA A 238 2.74 19.07 -12.55
C ALA A 238 2.84 20.35 -11.71
N SER A 239 3.61 21.33 -12.21
CA SER A 239 3.61 22.68 -11.68
C SER A 239 2.27 23.35 -11.99
N SER A 240 1.21 23.01 -11.26
CA SER A 240 -0.09 23.66 -11.37
C SER A 240 -0.39 24.46 -10.10
N PRO A 241 -0.97 25.68 -10.19
CA PRO A 241 -1.37 26.51 -9.03
C PRO A 241 -2.47 25.90 -8.13
N GLY A 242 -2.73 24.60 -8.23
CA GLY A 242 -3.70 23.86 -7.43
C GLY A 242 -3.37 22.37 -7.24
N GLY A 243 -2.20 21.90 -7.70
CA GLY A 243 -1.75 20.52 -7.50
C GLY A 243 -1.44 20.16 -6.04
N GLY A 244 -1.46 21.15 -5.17
CA GLY A 244 -1.45 20.98 -3.73
C GLY A 244 -2.74 20.38 -3.17
N ALA A 245 -3.80 20.04 -3.90
CA ALA A 245 -5.08 19.68 -3.26
C ALA A 245 -5.05 18.49 -2.26
N LEU A 246 -4.04 17.61 -2.30
CA LEU A 246 -3.83 16.58 -1.27
C LEU A 246 -3.08 17.09 -0.02
N PHE A 247 -2.25 18.14 -0.13
CA PHE A 247 -1.37 18.67 0.94
C PHE A 247 -1.53 20.18 1.24
N GLY A 248 -2.32 20.89 0.45
CA GLY A 248 -2.33 22.34 0.27
C GLY A 248 -3.59 23.01 0.80
N ARG A 249 -4.47 22.25 1.45
CA ARG A 249 -5.53 22.81 2.31
C ARG A 249 -5.08 23.08 3.75
N LEU A 250 -3.79 22.84 4.06
CA LEU A 250 -3.23 23.02 5.40
C LEU A 250 -2.23 24.17 5.52
N SER A 251 -2.03 24.97 4.47
CA SER A 251 -1.00 26.03 4.48
C SER A 251 -1.51 27.32 3.83
N GLU A 252 -2.50 27.94 4.47
CA GLU A 252 -2.63 29.39 4.44
C GLU A 252 -2.25 29.94 5.82
N SER A 253 -0.95 30.13 6.06
CA SER A 253 -0.44 31.17 6.97
C SER A 253 1.09 31.25 6.91
N GLN A 254 1.57 32.30 6.25
CA GLN A 254 2.75 33.11 6.59
C GLN A 254 4.14 32.46 6.55
N GLY A 255 4.85 32.73 5.44
CA GLY A 255 5.99 33.64 5.41
C GLY A 255 7.24 33.36 6.26
N GLY A 256 8.31 32.89 5.58
CA GLY A 256 9.72 33.18 5.89
C GLY A 256 10.62 31.94 6.04
N PRO A 257 11.96 32.10 6.02
CA PRO A 257 12.80 32.69 4.98
C PRO A 257 13.67 31.64 4.24
N ARG A 258 14.16 32.02 3.06
CA ARG A 258 15.12 31.26 2.23
C ARG A 258 16.38 30.86 3.04
N ALA A 259 16.66 29.56 3.11
CA ALA A 259 17.98 29.05 3.46
C ALA A 259 18.71 28.59 2.18
N SER A 260 19.95 29.04 2.06
CA SER A 260 20.89 28.88 0.97
C SER A 260 21.77 27.64 1.14
N GLY A 261 21.98 26.90 0.05
CA GLY A 261 23.22 26.15 -0.24
C GLY A 261 23.38 24.75 0.39
N PRO A 262 23.72 23.71 -0.40
CA PRO A 262 23.98 22.36 0.09
C PRO A 262 25.45 22.20 0.55
N PRO A 263 25.76 21.27 1.47
CA PRO A 263 27.06 20.62 1.52
C PRO A 263 27.06 19.34 0.69
N ASP A 264 28.15 19.20 -0.05
CA ASP A 264 28.61 18.05 -0.82
C ASP A 264 28.70 16.74 -0.02
N GLY A 265 28.46 15.64 -0.74
CA GLY A 265 29.36 14.50 -0.81
C GLY A 265 29.55 13.61 0.41
N GLY A 266 28.83 12.49 0.45
CA GLY A 266 29.11 11.35 1.33
C GLY A 266 28.82 10.02 0.64
N ASP A 267 29.88 9.38 0.17
CA ASP A 267 29.98 8.03 -0.41
C ASP A 267 29.52 6.96 0.61
N GLU A 268 28.38 6.29 0.38
CA GLU A 268 28.06 5.01 1.03
C GLU A 268 27.96 3.88 0.01
N ARG A 269 29.10 3.20 -0.07
CA ARG A 269 29.41 1.96 -0.79
C ARG A 269 28.35 0.88 -0.59
N GLY A 270 28.17 0.10 -1.67
CA GLY A 270 27.11 -0.87 -1.82
C GLY A 270 27.00 -1.89 -0.70
N GLN A 271 25.79 -1.98 -0.14
CA GLN A 271 25.40 -3.09 0.71
C GLN A 271 24.95 -4.28 -0.15
N PRO A 272 25.35 -5.52 0.20
CA PRO A 272 25.08 -6.71 -0.61
C PRO A 272 23.57 -6.98 -0.70
N ARG A 273 23.10 -7.21 -1.93
CA ARG A 273 21.72 -7.60 -2.24
C ARG A 273 21.48 -9.03 -1.78
N LEU A 274 20.82 -9.20 -0.63
CA LEU A 274 20.46 -10.52 -0.12
C LEU A 274 19.19 -11.05 -0.80
N VAL A 275 19.29 -12.21 -1.46
CA VAL A 275 18.15 -12.93 -2.03
C VAL A 275 17.61 -13.90 -0.98
N GLY A 276 16.37 -13.70 -0.53
CA GLY A 276 15.74 -14.56 0.47
C GLY A 276 15.07 -15.80 -0.15
N ARG A 277 15.18 -16.96 0.52
CA ARG A 277 14.43 -18.18 0.19
C ARG A 277 14.06 -18.96 1.45
N TYR A 278 12.95 -19.70 1.42
CA TYR A 278 12.59 -20.63 2.50
C TYR A 278 13.55 -21.83 2.50
N ARG A 279 14.20 -22.09 3.64
CA ARG A 279 15.05 -23.27 3.87
C ARG A 279 14.48 -24.11 5.01
N PRO A 280 14.43 -25.44 4.87
CA PRO A 280 13.98 -26.32 5.94
C PRO A 280 14.98 -26.28 7.10
N VAL A 281 14.45 -26.19 8.32
CA VAL A 281 15.22 -26.22 9.57
C VAL A 281 14.56 -27.21 10.54
N GLY A 282 15.37 -27.81 11.42
CA GLY A 282 14.86 -28.65 12.50
C GLY A 282 14.20 -27.81 13.59
N ALA A 283 13.19 -28.35 14.29
CA ALA A 283 12.48 -27.65 15.36
C ALA A 283 13.43 -27.13 16.46
N ALA A 284 14.49 -27.89 16.77
CA ALA A 284 15.51 -27.51 17.76
C ALA A 284 16.36 -26.29 17.34
N ALA A 285 16.45 -25.98 16.05
CA ALA A 285 17.22 -24.84 15.53
C ALA A 285 16.41 -23.55 15.43
N LEU A 286 15.08 -23.61 15.64
CA LEU A 286 14.21 -22.42 15.58
C LEU A 286 14.62 -21.27 16.53
N PRO A 287 15.21 -21.49 17.72
CA PRO A 287 15.64 -20.39 18.59
C PRO A 287 16.65 -19.43 17.93
N GLU A 288 17.44 -19.92 16.98
CA GLU A 288 18.43 -19.12 16.24
C GLU A 288 17.79 -18.20 15.19
N HIS A 289 16.49 -18.39 14.91
CA HIS A 289 15.76 -17.73 13.83
C HIS A 289 14.67 -16.77 14.34
N ILE A 290 14.76 -16.35 15.61
CA ILE A 290 13.83 -15.38 16.20
C ILE A 290 13.91 -14.06 15.41
N GLY A 291 12.73 -13.51 15.09
CA GLY A 291 12.53 -12.31 14.28
C GLY A 291 12.33 -12.59 12.79
N GLN A 292 12.53 -13.81 12.30
CA GLN A 292 12.42 -14.17 10.88
C GLN A 292 11.04 -14.73 10.47
N THR A 293 10.76 -14.56 9.18
CA THR A 293 9.87 -15.39 8.33
C THR A 293 9.78 -16.89 8.60
N VAL A 294 8.80 -17.47 9.30
CA VAL A 294 8.73 -18.95 9.44
C VAL A 294 7.45 -19.56 8.91
N ARG A 295 7.57 -20.76 8.33
CA ARG A 295 6.46 -21.66 7.97
C ARG A 295 6.60 -22.95 8.75
N ILE A 296 5.64 -23.24 9.61
CA ILE A 296 5.60 -24.42 10.48
C ILE A 296 4.46 -25.33 10.05
N TYR A 297 4.78 -26.61 9.89
CA TYR A 297 3.86 -27.68 9.58
C TYR A 297 3.78 -28.62 10.79
N THR A 298 2.62 -28.65 11.44
CA THR A 298 2.37 -29.49 12.62
C THR A 298 1.99 -30.92 12.21
N ARG A 299 2.15 -31.87 13.14
CA ARG A 299 1.82 -33.29 12.92
C ARG A 299 0.34 -33.52 12.60
N ASP A 300 -0.54 -32.64 13.07
CA ASP A 300 -1.98 -32.63 12.77
C ASP A 300 -2.32 -32.04 11.38
N GLY A 301 -1.31 -31.69 10.58
CA GLY A 301 -1.46 -31.24 9.19
C GLY A 301 -1.76 -29.74 9.03
N LYS A 302 -1.82 -28.97 10.12
CA LYS A 302 -2.03 -27.52 10.02
C LYS A 302 -0.74 -26.80 9.59
N ARG A 303 -0.92 -25.72 8.83
CA ARG A 303 0.16 -24.82 8.41
C ARG A 303 0.04 -23.49 9.14
N ARG A 304 1.14 -23.03 9.75
CA ARG A 304 1.27 -21.74 10.42
C ARG A 304 2.39 -20.95 9.76
N GLU A 305 2.14 -19.73 9.32
CA GLU A 305 3.08 -18.86 8.60
C GLU A 305 3.10 -17.44 9.18
N GLY A 306 4.18 -17.09 9.86
CA GLY A 306 4.27 -15.78 10.50
C GLY A 306 5.68 -15.46 10.95
N ARG A 307 5.85 -14.34 11.65
CA ARG A 307 7.15 -13.97 12.20
C ARG A 307 7.39 -14.76 13.49
N LEU A 308 8.53 -15.44 13.62
CA LEU A 308 8.89 -16.11 14.86
C LEU A 308 9.24 -15.04 15.91
N ALA A 309 8.40 -14.84 16.92
CA ALA A 309 8.60 -13.75 17.89
C ALA A 309 9.47 -14.16 19.08
N ARG A 310 9.31 -15.39 19.55
CA ARG A 310 10.07 -15.96 20.69
C ARG A 310 9.91 -17.47 20.78
N ILE A 311 10.82 -18.13 21.49
CA ILE A 311 10.69 -19.52 21.94
C ILE A 311 10.89 -19.57 23.44
N HIS A 312 9.94 -20.18 24.16
CA HIS A 312 10.00 -20.33 25.62
C HIS A 312 9.18 -21.55 26.03
N ASP A 313 9.58 -22.22 27.12
CA ASP A 313 8.89 -23.39 27.70
C ASP A 313 8.52 -24.51 26.69
N GLY A 314 9.36 -24.72 25.68
CA GLY A 314 9.13 -25.75 24.66
C GLY A 314 8.11 -25.37 23.59
N GLU A 315 7.70 -24.10 23.52
CA GLU A 315 6.75 -23.57 22.55
C GLU A 315 7.35 -22.45 21.70
N ALA A 316 6.99 -22.45 20.41
CA ALA A 316 7.31 -21.39 19.47
C ALA A 316 6.13 -20.42 19.32
N ALA A 317 6.36 -19.15 19.64
CA ALA A 317 5.39 -18.08 19.43
C ALA A 317 5.53 -17.50 18.03
N VAL A 318 4.57 -17.82 17.16
CA VAL A 318 4.51 -17.34 15.79
C VAL A 318 3.47 -16.23 15.68
N GLU A 319 3.94 -15.03 15.39
CA GLU A 319 3.08 -13.87 15.17
C GLU A 319 2.52 -13.88 13.75
N HIS A 320 1.21 -14.05 13.66
CA HIS A 320 0.42 -13.83 12.47
C HIS A 320 -0.27 -12.48 12.58
N HIS A 321 -0.07 -11.63 11.58
CA HIS A 321 -0.94 -10.50 11.40
C HIS A 321 -2.27 -10.98 10.82
N VAL A 322 -3.35 -10.78 11.56
CA VAL A 322 -4.73 -11.05 11.14
C VAL A 322 -5.59 -9.82 11.42
N HIS A 323 -6.66 -9.64 10.66
CA HIS A 323 -7.47 -8.41 10.67
C HIS A 323 -7.86 -7.94 12.08
N GLY A 324 -7.19 -6.89 12.57
CA GLY A 324 -7.46 -6.24 13.85
C GLY A 324 -6.45 -6.50 14.97
N GLY A 325 -5.33 -7.18 14.70
CA GLY A 325 -4.23 -7.31 15.66
C GLY A 325 -3.13 -8.28 15.25
N THR A 326 -2.10 -8.38 16.08
CA THR A 326 -1.11 -9.45 15.98
C THR A 326 -1.65 -10.65 16.76
N MET A 327 -2.02 -11.71 16.06
CA MET A 327 -2.35 -12.99 16.70
C MET A 327 -1.04 -13.76 16.90
N THR A 328 -0.67 -13.95 18.16
CA THR A 328 0.44 -14.86 18.49
C THR A 328 -0.12 -16.27 18.63
N VAL A 329 0.31 -17.18 17.77
CA VAL A 329 -0.02 -18.60 17.85
C VAL A 329 1.15 -19.32 18.50
N LEU A 330 0.88 -20.01 19.61
CA LEU A 330 1.85 -20.88 20.26
C LEU A 330 1.81 -22.27 19.59
N VAL A 331 2.97 -22.81 19.24
CA VAL A 331 3.12 -24.14 18.66
C VAL A 331 4.14 -24.92 19.48
N ALA A 332 3.74 -26.03 20.08
CA ALA A 332 4.65 -26.89 20.83
C ALA A 332 5.70 -27.51 19.91
N LEU A 333 6.98 -27.47 20.30
CA LEU A 333 8.10 -27.87 19.45
C LEU A 333 8.07 -29.37 19.10
N ASP A 334 7.46 -30.21 19.94
CA ASP A 334 7.29 -31.65 19.74
C ASP A 334 6.16 -32.00 18.75
N GLU A 335 5.18 -31.10 18.59
CA GLU A 335 4.11 -31.19 17.59
C GLU A 335 4.56 -30.74 16.19
N ILE A 336 5.74 -30.13 16.06
CA ILE A 336 6.29 -29.70 14.77
C ILE A 336 6.80 -30.91 14.00
N ARG A 337 6.22 -31.15 12.82
CA ARG A 337 6.70 -32.15 11.87
C ARG A 337 7.82 -31.59 11.00
N ARG A 338 7.67 -30.34 10.55
CA ARG A 338 8.61 -29.66 9.67
C ARG A 338 8.53 -28.15 9.87
N ALA A 339 9.67 -27.47 9.87
CA ALA A 339 9.74 -26.02 9.87
C ALA A 339 10.62 -25.52 8.72
N GLU A 340 10.26 -24.36 8.17
CA GLU A 340 11.02 -23.67 7.13
C GLU A 340 11.19 -22.21 7.56
N VAL A 341 12.40 -21.68 7.41
CA VAL A 341 12.73 -20.29 7.74
C VAL A 341 13.11 -19.55 6.47
N TRP A 342 12.60 -18.33 6.32
CA TRP A 342 13.02 -17.39 5.29
C TRP A 342 14.40 -16.86 5.65
N LEU A 343 15.42 -17.42 5.00
CA LEU A 343 16.79 -17.01 5.19
C LEU A 343 17.24 -16.14 4.02
N TYR A 344 17.79 -14.99 4.37
CA TYR A 344 18.58 -14.16 3.48
C TYR A 344 19.94 -14.85 3.29
N GLY A 345 20.21 -15.37 2.09
CA GLY A 345 21.47 -16.03 1.80
C GLY A 345 22.30 -15.21 0.80
N GLU A 346 23.60 -15.12 1.05
CA GLU A 346 24.60 -14.91 -0.01
C GLU A 346 24.56 -16.10 -1.00
N PRO A 347 24.95 -15.89 -2.27
CA PRO A 347 24.78 -16.85 -3.37
C PRO A 347 25.26 -18.29 -3.08
#